data_AF-A0A392PFV6-F1
#
_entry.id   AF-A0A392PFV6-F1
#
_cell.length_a   1.000
_cell.length_b   1.000
_cell.length_c   1.000
_cell.angle_alpha   90.00
_cell.angle_beta   90.00
_cell.angle_gamma   90.00
#
_symmetry.space_group_name_H-M   'P 1'
#
loop_
_entity.id
_entity.type
_entity.pdbx_description
1 polymer ?
#
loop_
_entity_poly.entity_id
_entity_poly.type
_entity_poly.pdbx_seq_one_letter_code
_entity_poly.pdbx_strand_id
1 'polypeptide(L)'
;MISSIDIYPSRGKLLDKLYDPRVPQLKKMLHVDAFFPSDKFLDPEILDTLVTLGLRTTMGFSGLLDCARSVSLLNDSGDTEAPKHGRELLGFLDTLSLKLSNQGE
;
A
#
# COMPACT_ATOMS: atom_id res chain seq x y z
N MET A 1 14.16 22.64 9.06
CA MET A 1 12.77 22.44 9.50
C MET A 1 12.08 21.68 8.38
N ILE A 2 11.89 20.37 8.55
CA ILE A 2 11.27 19.52 7.51
C ILE A 2 9.79 19.91 7.47
N SER A 3 9.36 20.47 6.35
CA SER A 3 7.99 20.93 6.16
C SER A 3 7.06 19.73 6.12
N SER A 4 5.94 19.78 6.85
CA SER A 4 4.89 18.76 6.79
C SER A 4 4.47 18.41 5.36
N ILE A 5 4.69 19.29 4.38
CA ILE A 5 4.31 19.06 2.99
C ILE A 5 5.18 18.04 2.24
N ASP A 6 6.40 17.76 2.71
CA ASP A 6 7.27 16.78 2.06
C ASP A 6 6.85 15.34 2.35
N ILE A 7 6.18 15.11 3.49
CA ILE A 7 5.71 13.78 3.94
C ILE A 7 4.36 13.38 3.29
N TYR A 8 3.63 14.32 2.68
CA TYR A 8 2.27 14.05 2.17
C TYR A 8 2.18 14.14 0.64
N PRO A 9 1.84 13.04 -0.07
CA PRO A 9 1.41 13.12 -1.46
C PRO A 9 0.03 13.77 -1.51
N SER A 10 0.01 15.06 -1.87
CA SER A 10 -1.08 15.88 -2.44
C SER A 10 -2.49 15.90 -1.82
N ARG A 11 -2.81 15.09 -0.80
CA ARG A 11 -4.10 15.11 -0.06
C ARG A 11 -3.91 14.58 1.36
N GLY A 12 -3.40 15.41 2.27
CA GLY A 12 -3.26 15.20 3.73
C GLY A 12 -3.62 13.80 4.26
N LYS A 13 -2.69 12.84 4.12
CA LYS A 13 -2.93 11.43 4.49
C LYS A 13 -2.00 11.04 5.63
N LEU A 14 -2.56 10.69 6.78
CA LEU A 14 -1.82 10.38 8.01
C LEU A 14 -0.73 9.30 7.79
N LEU A 15 0.41 9.46 8.47
CA LEU A 15 1.60 8.58 8.40
C LEU A 15 1.28 7.09 8.62
N ASP A 16 0.29 6.79 9.47
CA ASP A 16 -0.21 5.45 9.77
C ASP A 16 -0.96 4.78 8.61
N LYS A 17 -1.12 5.47 7.47
CA LYS A 17 -1.75 4.97 6.24
C LYS A 17 -0.76 4.77 5.08
N LEU A 18 0.53 4.95 5.34
CA LEU A 18 1.60 4.67 4.38
C LEU A 18 2.17 3.27 4.60
N TYR A 19 2.69 2.70 3.52
CA TYR A 19 3.28 1.37 3.49
C TYR A 19 4.78 1.44 3.20
N ASP A 20 5.53 0.49 3.76
CA ASP A 20 6.98 0.41 3.59
C ASP A 20 7.32 -0.03 2.15
N PRO A 21 8.00 0.83 1.36
CA PRO A 21 8.36 0.54 -0.02
C PRO A 21 9.42 -0.56 -0.15
N ARG A 22 10.06 -0.99 0.94
CA ARG A 22 11.03 -2.10 0.95
C ARG A 22 10.36 -3.45 0.88
N VAL A 23 9.03 -3.53 1.04
CA VAL A 23 8.27 -4.79 0.94
C VAL A 23 7.74 -4.96 -0.49
N PRO A 24 8.33 -5.86 -1.31
CA PRO A 24 8.01 -5.94 -2.73
C PRO A 24 6.54 -6.30 -3.00
N GLN A 25 5.93 -7.09 -2.13
CA GLN A 25 4.52 -7.49 -2.24
C GLN A 25 3.58 -6.28 -2.13
N LEU A 26 3.90 -5.33 -1.23
CA LEU A 26 3.10 -4.11 -1.07
C LEU A 26 3.15 -3.25 -2.33
N LYS A 27 4.35 -3.09 -2.90
CA LYS A 27 4.57 -2.33 -4.15
C LYS A 27 3.83 -2.90 -5.36
N LYS A 28 3.62 -4.22 -5.38
CA LYS A 28 2.86 -4.87 -6.46
C LYS A 28 1.36 -4.61 -6.32
N MET A 29 0.84 -4.56 -5.11
CA MET A 29 -0.60 -4.49 -4.87
C MET A 29 -1.15 -3.06 -4.72
N LEU A 30 -0.30 -2.10 -4.32
CA LEU A 30 -0.73 -0.73 -4.02
C LEU A 30 -0.21 0.28 -5.03
N HIS A 31 -1.00 1.32 -5.28
CA HIS A 31 -0.59 2.43 -6.15
C HIS A 31 0.58 3.21 -5.54
N VAL A 32 1.69 3.31 -6.29
CA VAL A 32 2.96 3.83 -5.78
C VAL A 32 2.84 5.26 -5.26
N ASP A 33 2.18 6.15 -6.00
CA ASP A 33 2.10 7.56 -5.61
C ASP A 33 1.05 7.85 -4.53
N ALA A 34 0.22 6.88 -4.17
CA ALA A 34 -0.90 7.09 -3.25
C ALA A 34 -0.69 6.48 -1.87
N PHE A 35 0.17 5.48 -1.75
CA PHE A 35 0.29 4.65 -0.55
C PHE A 35 1.70 4.50 0.00
N PHE A 36 2.70 5.09 -0.65
CA PHE A 36 4.09 5.06 -0.20
C PHE A 36 4.60 6.45 0.18
N PRO A 37 5.62 6.55 1.06
CA PRO A 37 6.33 7.79 1.28
C PRO A 37 6.89 8.35 -0.02
N SER A 38 7.02 9.68 -0.10
CA SER A 38 7.64 10.31 -1.27
C SER A 38 9.12 9.92 -1.38
N ASP A 39 9.69 10.07 -2.57
CA ASP A 39 11.08 9.69 -2.86
C ASP A 39 12.10 10.31 -1.90
N LYS A 40 11.77 11.47 -1.31
CA LYS A 40 12.59 12.17 -0.33
C LYS A 40 12.78 11.42 0.99
N PHE A 41 11.93 10.41 1.26
CA PHE A 41 11.93 9.62 2.50
C PHE A 41 12.35 8.16 2.27
N LEU A 42 12.96 7.85 1.11
CA LEU A 42 13.38 6.49 0.78
C LEU A 42 14.76 6.11 1.34
N ASP A 43 15.42 7.03 2.06
CA ASP A 43 16.65 6.70 2.78
C ASP A 43 16.39 5.61 3.84
N PRO A 44 17.24 4.58 3.96
CA PRO A 44 17.03 3.49 4.90
C PRO A 44 16.87 3.92 6.36
N GLU A 45 17.64 4.91 6.84
CA GLU A 45 17.57 5.39 8.22
C GLU A 45 16.26 6.17 8.47
N ILE A 46 15.80 6.90 7.44
CA ILE A 46 14.50 7.56 7.46
C ILE A 46 13.37 6.54 7.48
N LEU A 47 13.44 5.49 6.65
CA LEU A 47 12.42 4.44 6.62
C LEU A 47 12.35 3.68 7.95
N ASP A 48 13.48 3.38 8.58
CA ASP A 48 13.50 2.76 9.91
C ASP A 48 12.86 3.64 10.99
N THR A 49 13.11 4.95 10.89
CA THR A 49 12.43 5.94 11.74
C THR A 49 10.91 5.94 11.47
N LEU A 50 10.48 5.96 10.21
CA LEU A 50 9.07 5.93 9.82
C LEU A 50 8.36 4.65 10.26
N VAL A 51 9.02 3.48 10.19
CA VAL A 51 8.51 2.22 10.73
C VAL A 51 8.26 2.32 12.23
N THR A 52 9.20 2.92 12.97
CA THR A 52 9.05 3.14 14.41
C THR A 52 7.87 4.09 14.73
N LEU A 53 7.56 5.02 13.81
CA LEU A 53 6.44 5.97 13.93
C LEU A 53 5.09 5.42 13.43
N GLY A 54 5.05 4.21 12.85
CA GLY A 54 3.80 3.56 12.42
C GLY A 54 3.66 3.33 10.91
N LEU A 55 4.73 3.41 10.13
CA LEU A 55 4.74 2.98 8.73
C LEU A 55 4.42 1.47 8.66
N ARG A 56 3.46 1.11 7.81
CA ARG A 56 2.98 -0.27 7.73
C ARG A 56 3.92 -1.15 6.92
N THR A 57 4.41 -2.22 7.54
CA THR A 57 5.23 -3.24 6.86
C THR A 57 4.42 -4.47 6.42
N THR A 58 3.16 -4.57 6.85
CA THR A 58 2.25 -5.66 6.52
C THR A 58 0.87 -5.15 6.13
N MET A 59 0.08 -5.99 5.45
CA MET A 59 -1.32 -5.70 5.17
C MET A 59 -2.23 -6.48 6.11
N GLY A 60 -3.05 -5.76 6.87
CA GLY A 60 -4.25 -6.31 7.49
C GLY A 60 -5.49 -6.14 6.60
N PHE A 61 -6.68 -6.34 7.15
CA PHE A 61 -7.95 -6.15 6.42
C PHE A 61 -8.10 -4.76 5.81
N SER A 62 -7.61 -3.70 6.47
CA SER A 62 -7.62 -2.35 5.90
C SER A 62 -6.71 -2.23 4.67
N GLY A 63 -5.65 -3.02 4.58
CA GLY A 63 -4.78 -3.09 3.39
C GLY A 63 -5.46 -3.68 2.17
N LEU A 64 -6.40 -4.61 2.34
CA LEU A 64 -7.25 -5.10 1.25
C LEU A 64 -8.12 -3.98 0.66
N LEU A 65 -8.71 -3.16 1.53
CA LEU A 65 -9.51 -2.01 1.10
C LEU A 65 -8.64 -0.94 0.41
N ASP A 66 -7.41 -0.76 0.86
CA ASP A 66 -6.43 0.13 0.22
C ASP A 66 -6.01 -0.39 -1.17
N CYS A 67 -5.90 -1.70 -1.36
CA CYS A 67 -5.68 -2.32 -2.66
C CYS A 67 -6.88 -2.08 -3.59
N ALA A 68 -8.11 -2.31 -3.11
CA ALA A 68 -9.32 -2.03 -3.89
C ALA A 68 -9.42 -0.56 -4.29
N ARG A 69 -9.06 0.36 -3.37
CA ARG A 69 -8.98 1.79 -3.67
C ARG A 69 -7.90 2.11 -4.69
N SER A 70 -6.75 1.44 -4.63
CA SER A 70 -5.67 1.59 -5.62
C SER A 70 -6.14 1.21 -7.02
N VAL A 71 -6.86 0.09 -7.15
CA VAL A 71 -7.45 -0.36 -8.43
C VAL A 71 -8.46 0.65 -8.94
N SER A 72 -9.34 1.18 -8.07
CA SER A 72 -10.29 2.24 -8.44
C SER A 72 -9.58 3.49 -8.95
N LEU A 73 -8.55 3.96 -8.24
CA LEU A 73 -7.79 5.16 -8.62
C LEU A 73 -7.10 5.00 -9.98
N LEU A 74 -6.45 3.85 -10.20
CA LEU A 74 -5.81 3.50 -11.48
C LEU A 74 -6.84 3.43 -12.61
N ASN A 75 -7.99 2.81 -12.35
CA ASN A 75 -9.06 2.69 -13.34
C ASN A 75 -9.61 4.07 -13.72
N ASP A 76 -9.86 4.94 -12.74
CA ASP A 76 -10.40 6.27 -12.94
C ASP A 76 -9.40 7.19 -13.68
N SER A 77 -8.10 6.96 -13.53
CA SER A 77 -7.05 7.66 -14.30
C SER A 77 -6.82 7.08 -15.69
N GLY A 78 -7.49 5.98 -16.07
CA GLY A 78 -7.28 5.29 -17.34
C GLY A 78 -5.93 4.56 -17.44
N ASP A 79 -5.33 4.21 -16.29
CA ASP A 79 -4.05 3.53 -16.24
C ASP A 79 -4.19 2.08 -16.74
N THR A 80 -3.30 1.67 -17.65
CA THR A 80 -3.32 0.34 -18.26
C THR A 80 -2.98 -0.78 -17.28
N GLU A 81 -2.38 -0.45 -16.13
CA GLU A 81 -2.08 -1.41 -15.07
C GLU A 81 -3.28 -1.69 -14.17
N ALA A 82 -4.38 -0.92 -14.23
CA ALA A 82 -5.56 -1.13 -13.39
C ALA A 82 -6.09 -2.58 -13.42
N PRO A 83 -6.26 -3.23 -14.60
CA PRO A 83 -6.71 -4.62 -14.66
C PRO A 83 -5.71 -5.61 -14.05
N LYS A 84 -4.41 -5.33 -14.12
CA LYS A 84 -3.36 -6.17 -13.54
C LYS A 84 -3.42 -6.13 -12.01
N HIS A 85 -3.47 -4.93 -11.43
CA HIS A 85 -3.64 -4.78 -9.98
C HIS A 85 -4.96 -5.40 -9.48
N GLY A 86 -6.04 -5.28 -10.26
CA GLY A 86 -7.31 -5.95 -9.97
C GLY A 86 -7.19 -7.47 -9.89
N ARG A 87 -6.49 -8.09 -10.85
CA ARG A 87 -6.24 -9.54 -10.83
C ARG A 87 -5.36 -9.98 -9.66
N GLU A 88 -4.34 -9.19 -9.31
CA GLU A 88 -3.50 -9.50 -8.14
C GLU A 88 -4.30 -9.47 -6.83
N LEU A 89 -5.18 -8.48 -6.67
CA LEU A 89 -6.08 -8.41 -5.51
C LEU A 89 -7.02 -9.62 -5.44
N LEU A 90 -7.64 -10.00 -6.56
CA LEU A 90 -8.52 -11.17 -6.61
C LEU A 90 -7.77 -12.47 -6.27
N GLY A 91 -6.59 -12.69 -6.86
CA GLY A 91 -5.77 -13.87 -6.55
C GLY A 91 -5.34 -13.94 -5.08
N PHE A 92 -5.09 -12.78 -4.45
CA PHE A 92 -4.82 -12.71 -3.02
C PHE A 92 -6.05 -13.09 -2.18
N LEU A 93 -7.24 -12.60 -2.54
CA LEU A 93 -8.50 -12.95 -1.88
C LEU A 93 -8.83 -14.44 -2.03
N ASP A 94 -8.64 -15.02 -3.22
CA ASP A 94 -8.83 -16.45 -3.47
C ASP A 94 -7.90 -17.28 -2.58
N THR A 95 -6.62 -16.89 -2.49
CA THR A 95 -5.64 -17.55 -1.63
C THR A 95 -6.04 -17.46 -0.14
N LEU A 96 -6.52 -16.30 0.31
CA LEU A 96 -7.01 -16.14 1.68
C LEU A 96 -8.24 -17.00 1.96
N SER A 97 -9.19 -17.03 1.02
CA SER A 97 -10.41 -17.84 1.10
C SER A 97 -10.05 -19.33 1.26
N LEU A 98 -9.15 -19.85 0.44
CA LEU A 98 -8.66 -21.23 0.52
C LEU A 98 -8.00 -21.53 1.87
N LYS A 99 -7.13 -20.62 2.36
CA LYS A 99 -6.47 -20.79 3.67
C LYS A 99 -7.49 -20.86 4.81
N LEU A 100 -8.48 -19.97 4.80
CA LEU A 100 -9.51 -19.91 5.84
C LEU A 100 -10.44 -21.13 5.78
N SER A 101 -10.79 -21.61 4.58
CA SER A 101 -11.56 -22.84 4.40
C SER A 101 -10.85 -24.07 4.98
N ASN A 102 -9.53 -24.13 4.87
CA ASN A 102 -8.71 -25.24 5.37
C ASN A 102 -8.43 -25.16 6.89
N GLN A 103 -8.83 -24.08 7.57
CA GLN A 103 -8.72 -23.94 9.04
C GLN A 103 -10.03 -24.26 9.76
N GLY A 104 -11.06 -24.69 9.03
CA GLY A 104 -12.37 -25.07 9.56
C GLY A 104 -12.51 -26.55 9.94
N GLU A 105 -11.42 -27.33 10.01
CA GLU A 105 -11.39 -28.75 10.44
C GLU A 105 -10.61 -28.94 11.76
#